data_AF-R5JBI5-F1
#
_entry.id   AF-R5JBI5-F1
#
_cell.length_a   1.000
_cell.length_b   1.000
_cell.length_c   1.000
_cell.angle_alpha   90.00
_cell.angle_beta   90.00
_cell.angle_gamma   90.00
#
_symmetry.space_group_name_H-M   'P 1'
#
loop_
_entity.id
_entity.type
_entity.pdbx_description
1 polymer ?
#
loop_
_entity_poly.entity_id
_entity_poly.type
_entity_poly.pdbx_seq_one_letter_code
_entity_poly.pdbx_strand_id
1 'polypeptide(L)' 'MTKQISGIGVMFVLIIIYLSINIINKFNYLDLAYLLFMITCFIRFIYIKKIEHKDGLK' A
#
# COMPACT_ATOMS: atom_id res chain seq x y z
N MET A 1 8.22 -18.25 -2.23
CA MET A 1 7.53 -17.08 -2.82
C MET A 1 7.09 -16.04 -1.76
N THR A 2 6.87 -16.44 -0.50
CA THR A 2 6.41 -15.58 0.62
C THR A 2 7.34 -14.41 0.98
N LYS A 3 8.66 -14.52 0.80
CA LYS A 3 9.62 -13.46 1.14
C LYS A 3 9.52 -12.21 0.25
N GLN A 4 9.23 -12.36 -1.05
CA GLN A 4 9.09 -11.20 -1.96
C GLN A 4 7.82 -10.39 -1.66
N ILE A 5 6.73 -11.06 -1.29
CA ILE A 5 5.43 -10.45 -0.95
C ILE A 5 5.56 -9.58 0.32
N SER A 6 6.44 -9.96 1.26
CA SER A 6 6.72 -9.14 2.44
C SER A 6 7.43 -7.83 2.09
N GLY A 7 8.35 -7.85 1.12
CA GLY A 7 9.08 -6.64 0.69
C GLY A 7 8.19 -5.62 -0.03
N ILE A 8 7.25 -6.10 -0.84
CA ILE A 8 6.30 -5.24 -1.57
C ILE A 8 5.38 -4.50 -0.60
N GLY A 9 4.86 -5.17 0.44
CA GLY A 9 4.03 -4.53 1.45
C GLY A 9 4.75 -3.39 2.19
N VAL A 10 6.03 -3.58 2.52
CA VAL A 10 6.87 -2.55 3.17
C VAL A 10 7.12 -1.38 2.23
N MET A 11 7.39 -1.63 0.94
CA MET A 11 7.55 -0.58 -0.08
C MET A 11 6.30 0.31 -0.19
N PHE A 12 5.10 -0.27 -0.19
CA PHE A 12 3.84 0.49 -0.20
C PHE A 12 3.72 1.42 1.02
N VAL A 13 4.04 0.93 2.21
CA VAL A 13 3.99 1.73 3.45
C VAL A 13 4.98 2.89 3.38
N LEU A 14 6.20 2.66 2.91
CA LEU A 14 7.22 3.72 2.76
C LEU A 14 6.77 4.83 1.79
N ILE A 15 6.16 4.46 0.67
CA ILE A 15 5.66 5.43 -0.32
C ILE A 15 4.50 6.25 0.25
N ILE A 16 3.58 5.60 0.98
CA ILE A 16 2.46 6.29 1.64
C ILE A 16 2.99 7.30 2.67
N ILE A 17 3.99 6.93 3.47
CA ILE A 17 4.61 7.83 4.45
C ILE A 17 5.29 9.02 3.74
N TYR A 18 6.06 8.76 2.69
CA TYR A 18 6.73 9.81 1.91
C TYR A 18 5.73 10.82 1.32
N LEU A 19 4.68 10.34 0.67
CA LEU A 19 3.62 11.19 0.12
C LEU A 19 2.90 11.99 1.22
N SER A 20 2.64 11.37 2.38
CA SER A 20 2.00 12.04 3.51
C SER A 20 2.85 13.20 4.03
N ILE A 21 4.17 13.01 4.18
CA ILE A 21 5.09 14.08 4.60
C ILE A 21 5.11 15.19 3.55
N ASN A 22 5.10 14.85 2.26
CA ASN A 22 5.11 15.83 1.19
C ASN A 22 3.85 16.70 1.19
N ILE A 23 2.68 16.09 1.42
CA ILE A 23 1.39 16.79 1.55
C ILE A 23 1.38 17.74 2.75
N ILE A 24 1.93 17.33 3.90
CA ILE A 24 2.02 18.18 5.10
C ILE A 24 2.92 19.40 4.84
N ASN A 25 4.06 19.20 4.17
CA ASN A 25 5.01 20.28 3.89
C ASN A 25 4.51 21.23 2.78
N LYS A 26 3.87 20.68 1.74
CA LYS A 26 3.35 21.46 0.62
C LYS A 26 2.11 20.77 0.06
N PHE A 27 0.95 21.28 0.45
CA PHE A 27 -0.31 20.71 0.03
C PHE A 27 -0.53 20.87 -1.48
N ASN A 28 -0.63 19.75 -2.18
CA ASN A 28 -0.95 19.68 -3.61
C ASN A 28 -2.07 18.66 -3.83
N TYR A 29 -3.12 19.06 -4.54
CA TYR A 29 -4.27 18.19 -4.84
C TYR A 29 -3.87 16.93 -5.60
N LEU A 30 -2.84 16.99 -6.45
CA LEU A 30 -2.32 15.82 -7.16
C LEU A 30 -1.71 14.81 -6.17
N ASP A 31 -0.92 15.28 -5.21
CA ASP A 31 -0.28 14.41 -4.21
C ASP A 31 -1.33 13.75 -3.31
N LEU A 32 -2.38 14.47 -2.95
CA LEU A 32 -3.52 13.90 -2.21
C LEU A 32 -4.22 12.79 -3.01
N ALA A 33 -4.46 13.00 -4.30
CA ALA A 33 -5.06 11.99 -5.16
C ALA A 33 -4.17 10.75 -5.29
N TYR A 34 -2.85 10.93 -5.43
CA TYR A 34 -1.88 9.83 -5.43
C TYR A 34 -1.85 9.08 -4.10
N LEU A 35 -1.92 9.78 -2.97
CA LEU A 35 -1.96 9.15 -1.65
C LEU A 35 -3.22 8.28 -1.50
N LEU A 36 -4.40 8.81 -1.87
CA LEU A 36 -5.66 8.06 -1.82
C LEU A 36 -5.60 6.82 -2.72
N PHE A 37 -5.08 6.96 -3.94
CA PHE A 37 -4.89 5.84 -4.86
C PHE A 37 -3.96 4.76 -4.27
N MET A 38 -2.81 5.16 -3.70
CA MET A 38 -1.86 4.24 -3.08
C MET A 38 -2.45 3.48 -1.89
N ILE A 39 -3.26 4.15 -1.06
CA ILE A 39 -3.98 3.51 0.05
C ILE A 39 -4.98 2.46 -0.48
N THR A 40 -5.76 2.79 -1.52
CA THR A 40 -6.71 1.83 -2.12
C THR A 40 -5.99 0.61 -2.69
N CYS A 41 -4.87 0.81 -3.40
CA CYS A 41 -4.04 -0.28 -3.90
C CYS A 41 -3.49 -1.16 -2.76
N PHE A 42 -3.04 -0.55 -1.67
CA PHE A 42 -2.52 -1.28 -0.51
C PHE A 42 -3.60 -2.12 0.19
N ILE A 43 -4.80 -1.58 0.38
CA ILE A 43 -5.93 -2.32 0.95
C ILE A 43 -6.28 -3.53 0.06
N ARG A 44 -6.36 -3.32 -1.26
CA ARG A 44 -6.64 -4.40 -2.22
C ARG A 44 -5.56 -5.48 -2.19
N PHE A 45 -4.29 -5.09 -2.09
CA PHE A 45 -3.17 -6.01 -1.94
C PHE A 45 -3.29 -6.87 -0.67
N ILE A 46 -3.63 -6.28 0.47
CA ILE A 46 -3.86 -7.01 1.72
C ILE A 46 -5.06 -7.97 1.59
N TYR A 47 -6.15 -7.52 0.96
CA TYR A 47 -7.36 -8.31 0.81
C TYR A 47 -7.14 -9.56 -0.04
N ILE A 48 -6.47 -9.41 -1.19
CA ILE A 48 -6.09 -10.55 -2.06
C ILE A 48 -5.21 -11.53 -1.28
N LYS A 49 -4.20 -11.02 -0.56
CA LYS A 49 -3.31 -11.86 0.26
C LYS A 49 -4.07 -12.61 1.37
N LYS A 50 -5.08 -11.98 1.97
CA LYS A 50 -5.94 -12.61 3.00
C LYS A 50 -6.79 -13.74 2.41
N ILE A 51 -7.23 -13.60 1.16
CA ILE A 51 -7.97 -14.65 0.44
C ILE A 51 -7.01 -15.82 0.10
N GLU A 52 -5.86 -15.54 -0.50
CA GLU A 52 -4.86 -16.58 -0.83
C GLU A 52 -4.44 -17.39 0.41
N HIS A 53 -4.26 -16.73 1.55
CA HIS A 53 -3.92 -17.43 2.80
C HIS A 53 -5.08 -18.29 3.34
N LYS A 54 -6.34 -17.95 3.05
CA LYS A 54 -7.49 -18.77 3.43
C LYS A 54 -7.67 -19.98 2.52
N ASP A 55 -7.43 -19.83 1.22
CA ASP A 55 -7.58 -20.92 0.25
C ASP A 55 -6.39 -21.90 0.26
N GLY A 56 -5.19 -21.46 0.63
CA GLY A 56 -4.02 -22.33 0.83
C GLY A 56 -4.01 -23.15 2.12
N LEU A 57 -5.08 -23.08 2.94
CA LEU A 57 -5.27 -23.82 4.19
C LEU A 57 -6.34 -24.94 4.01
N LYS A 58 -6.44 -25.48 2.80
CA LYS A 58 -7.11 -26.73 2.46
C LYS A 58 -6.08 -27.80 2.07
#